data_AF-A0A1S3DJR1-F1
#
_entry.id   AF-A0A1S3DJR1-F1
#
_cell.length_a   1.000
_cell.length_b   1.000
_cell.length_c   1.000
_cell.angle_alpha   90.00
_cell.angle_beta   90.00
_cell.angle_gamma   90.00
#
_symmetry.space_group_name_H-M   'P 1'
#
loop_
_entity.id
_entity.type
_entity.pdbx_description
1 polymer ?
#
loop_
_entity_poly.entity_id
_entity_poly.type
_entity_poly.pdbx_seq_one_letter_code
_entity_poly.pdbx_strand_id
1 'polypeptide(L)'
;MQQLEECDSMASEDKALVRIDGELHCSTHHMNLGGHQCLFSASLSPTQCPALCLRHDVDGALLQIDEDGTGEVSVKHEGTLQAFGYVQASKTQRKFSTCAPDMSYGVICESSRHVFLYVQSSRVTSELRHRVTGRRVPSVSKQYVVTLTDNAEVVLGVIAARACLYLLTSVHLYMIKVES
;
A
#
# COMPACT_ATOMS: atom_id res chain seq x y z
N MET A 1 9.64 26.36 15.51
CA MET A 1 8.43 25.51 15.47
C MET A 1 8.84 24.18 14.86
N GLN A 2 8.67 23.06 15.57
CA GLN A 2 8.80 21.73 14.96
C GLN A 2 7.64 21.56 13.98
N GLN A 3 7.96 21.34 12.70
CA GLN A 3 6.97 20.89 11.72
C GLN A 3 6.79 19.39 11.95
N LEU A 4 5.69 19.01 12.61
CA LEU A 4 5.30 17.61 12.75
C LEU A 4 4.80 17.13 11.39
N GLU A 5 5.36 16.03 10.88
CA GLU A 5 4.89 15.40 9.65
C GLU A 5 3.64 14.53 9.94
N GLU A 6 2.85 14.18 8.91
CA GLU A 6 1.63 13.36 9.10
C GLU A 6 1.97 12.00 9.78
N CYS A 7 3.18 11.49 9.56
CA CYS A 7 3.67 10.28 10.24
C CYS A 7 4.00 10.49 11.73
N ASP A 8 4.16 11.71 12.22
CA ASP A 8 4.38 11.98 13.65
C ASP A 8 3.08 12.08 14.43
N SER A 9 1.96 12.21 13.71
CA SER A 9 0.63 12.17 14.32
C SER A 9 0.24 10.72 14.63
N MET A 10 -0.10 10.45 15.89
CA MET A 10 -0.94 9.28 16.17
C MET A 10 -2.33 9.57 15.61
N ALA A 11 -2.91 8.61 14.89
CA ALA A 11 -4.30 8.74 14.44
C ALA A 11 -5.18 8.97 15.67
N SER A 12 -5.66 10.20 15.87
CA SER A 12 -6.43 10.61 17.05
C SER A 12 -7.88 10.13 17.02
N GLU A 13 -8.19 9.16 16.16
CA GLU A 13 -9.54 8.68 15.89
C GLU A 13 -9.65 7.25 16.42
N ASP A 14 -10.67 7.00 17.24
CA ASP A 14 -11.09 5.66 17.60
C ASP A 14 -11.60 4.95 16.34
N LYS A 15 -10.69 4.33 15.61
CA LYS A 15 -11.01 3.52 14.43
C LYS A 15 -11.25 2.09 14.87
N ALA A 16 -12.28 1.47 14.32
CA ALA A 16 -12.53 0.06 14.51
C ALA A 16 -12.80 -0.61 13.17
N LEU A 17 -12.30 -1.84 13.05
CA LEU A 17 -12.74 -2.78 12.03
C LEU A 17 -13.88 -3.60 12.63
N VAL A 18 -15.03 -3.62 11.96
CA VAL A 18 -16.22 -4.31 12.43
C VAL A 18 -16.68 -5.31 11.37
N ARG A 19 -16.89 -6.57 11.77
CA ARG A 19 -17.56 -7.58 10.93
C ARG A 19 -19.05 -7.51 11.19
N ILE A 20 -19.81 -7.31 10.13
CA ILE A 20 -21.28 -7.31 10.15
C ILE A 20 -21.76 -8.61 9.52
N ASP A 21 -22.58 -9.35 10.26
CA ASP A 21 -23.29 -10.51 9.74
C ASP A 21 -24.47 -10.04 8.88
N GLY A 22 -24.48 -10.44 7.62
CA GLY A 22 -25.49 -10.03 6.65
C GLY A 22 -26.85 -10.68 6.87
N GLU A 23 -26.93 -11.82 7.55
CA GLU A 23 -28.17 -12.55 7.83
C GLU A 23 -28.76 -12.12 9.18
N LEU A 24 -27.92 -12.03 10.21
CA LEU A 24 -28.33 -11.64 11.56
C LEU A 24 -28.45 -10.12 11.74
N HIS A 25 -27.95 -9.33 10.77
CA HIS A 25 -27.92 -7.87 10.79
C HIS A 25 -27.28 -7.30 12.07
N CYS A 26 -26.26 -7.98 12.60
CA CYS A 26 -25.58 -7.62 13.83
C CYS A 26 -24.06 -7.63 13.65
N SER A 27 -23.35 -6.91 14.53
CA SER A 27 -21.90 -6.96 14.57
C SER A 27 -21.44 -8.21 15.31
N THR A 28 -20.57 -9.01 14.70
CA THR A 28 -20.05 -10.24 15.32
C THR A 28 -18.65 -10.05 15.90
N HIS A 29 -17.83 -9.20 15.30
CA HIS A 29 -16.44 -8.97 15.72
C HIS A 29 -16.10 -7.49 15.64
N HIS A 30 -15.28 -7.04 16.60
CA HIS A 30 -14.81 -5.67 16.72
C HIS A 30 -13.31 -5.71 17.00
N MET A 31 -12.53 -5.03 16.17
CA MET A 31 -11.09 -4.86 16.35
C MET A 31 -10.77 -3.38 16.45
N ASN A 32 -10.13 -2.98 17.55
CA ASN A 32 -9.67 -1.61 17.75
C ASN A 32 -8.41 -1.36 16.92
N LEU A 33 -8.45 -0.33 16.08
CA LEU A 33 -7.34 0.16 15.26
C LEU A 33 -6.76 1.48 15.80
N GLY A 34 -7.17 1.91 16.99
CA GLY A 34 -6.70 3.11 17.66
C GLY A 34 -5.17 3.13 17.74
N GLY A 35 -4.59 4.29 17.43
CA GLY A 35 -3.14 4.47 17.35
C GLY A 35 -2.51 3.98 16.04
N HIS A 36 -3.23 3.26 15.18
CA HIS A 36 -2.75 2.82 13.87
C HIS A 36 -3.46 3.57 12.74
N GLN A 37 -2.69 4.09 11.78
CA GLN A 37 -3.24 4.72 10.59
C GLN A 37 -3.56 3.67 9.54
N CYS A 38 -4.80 3.59 9.08
CA CYS A 38 -5.16 2.81 7.89
C CYS A 38 -4.62 3.52 6.63
N LEU A 39 -3.67 2.89 5.94
CA LEU A 39 -3.03 3.44 4.75
C LEU A 39 -3.87 3.20 3.49
N PHE A 40 -4.38 1.98 3.30
CA PHE A 40 -5.27 1.57 2.20
C PHE A 40 -5.79 0.13 2.41
N SER A 41 -6.70 -0.32 1.55
CA SER A 41 -7.05 -1.74 1.40
C SER A 41 -6.63 -2.27 0.01
N ALA A 42 -6.26 -3.54 -0.07
CA ALA A 42 -5.82 -4.16 -1.33
C ALA A 42 -6.30 -5.61 -1.46
N SER A 43 -6.70 -6.02 -2.67
CA SER A 43 -7.00 -7.42 -2.96
C SER A 43 -5.69 -8.16 -3.23
N LEU A 44 -5.31 -9.06 -2.32
CA LEU A 44 -4.14 -9.94 -2.46
C LEU A 44 -4.52 -11.29 -3.11
N SER A 45 -5.79 -11.68 -2.98
CA SER A 45 -6.37 -12.85 -3.62
C SER A 45 -7.78 -12.50 -4.14
N PRO A 46 -8.20 -13.03 -5.30
CA PRO A 46 -9.56 -12.83 -5.81
C PRO A 46 -10.63 -13.57 -4.99
N THR A 47 -10.25 -14.52 -4.14
CA THR A 47 -11.18 -15.34 -3.34
C THR A 47 -11.29 -14.89 -1.89
N GLN A 48 -10.54 -13.86 -1.49
CA GLN A 48 -10.52 -13.36 -0.11
C GLN A 48 -11.00 -11.92 -0.08
N CYS A 49 -11.45 -11.47 1.09
CA CYS A 49 -11.75 -10.06 1.30
C CYS A 49 -10.47 -9.21 1.15
N PRO A 50 -10.56 -7.90 0.85
CA PRO A 50 -9.39 -7.05 0.78
C PRO A 50 -8.60 -7.04 2.08
N ALA A 51 -7.28 -7.21 1.99
CA ALA A 51 -6.38 -7.01 3.09
C ALA A 51 -6.33 -5.52 3.48
N LEU A 52 -6.07 -5.27 4.76
CA LEU A 52 -5.94 -3.92 5.31
C LEU A 52 -4.46 -3.57 5.48
N CYS A 53 -4.01 -2.46 4.91
CA CYS A 53 -2.69 -1.91 5.14
C CYS A 53 -2.73 -0.96 6.34
N LEU A 54 -2.13 -1.36 7.45
CA LEU A 54 -1.97 -0.50 8.62
C LEU A 54 -0.55 0.03 8.69
N ARG A 55 -0.42 1.29 9.05
CA ARG A 55 0.86 1.87 9.38
C ARG A 55 1.39 1.25 10.68
N HIS A 56 2.61 0.76 10.61
CA HIS A 56 3.36 0.29 11.75
C HIS A 56 4.75 0.92 11.71
N ASP A 57 4.98 1.90 12.59
CA ASP A 57 6.18 2.75 12.55
C ASP A 57 6.35 3.46 11.18
N VAL A 58 7.43 3.18 10.44
CA VAL A 58 7.68 3.75 9.10
C VAL A 58 7.12 2.89 7.97
N ASP A 59 6.65 1.68 8.28
CA ASP A 59 6.24 0.67 7.30
C ASP A 59 4.72 0.59 7.15
N GLY A 60 4.27 -0.10 6.09
CA GLY A 60 2.88 -0.54 5.91
C GLY A 60 2.75 -2.05 6.07
N ALA A 61 2.08 -2.52 7.12
CA ALA A 61 1.80 -3.94 7.35
C ALA A 61 0.47 -4.33 6.69
N LEU A 62 0.49 -5.32 5.80
CA LEU A 62 -0.73 -5.90 5.22
C LEU A 62 -1.27 -7.01 6.11
N LEU A 63 -2.51 -6.83 6.55
CA LEU A 63 -3.24 -7.77 7.38
C LEU A 63 -4.42 -8.32 6.58
N GLN A 64 -4.41 -9.62 6.32
CA GLN A 64 -5.55 -10.35 5.77
C GLN A 64 -6.47 -10.74 6.92
N ILE A 65 -7.74 -10.36 6.79
CA ILE A 65 -8.80 -10.86 7.67
C ILE A 65 -9.32 -12.12 6.99
N ASP A 66 -9.28 -13.24 7.67
CA ASP A 66 -9.75 -14.52 7.14
C ASP A 66 -10.84 -15.06 8.06
N GLU A 67 -11.85 -15.66 7.44
CA GLU A 67 -12.88 -16.40 8.16
C GLU A 67 -12.63 -17.86 7.85
N ASP A 68 -12.29 -18.63 8.89
CA ASP A 68 -12.27 -20.06 8.69
C ASP A 68 -13.73 -20.55 8.53
N GLY A 69 -13.92 -21.67 7.84
CA GLY A 69 -15.26 -22.23 7.61
C GLY A 69 -16.02 -22.61 8.89
N THR A 70 -15.48 -22.33 10.08
CA THR A 70 -16.12 -22.49 11.39
C THR A 70 -16.76 -21.22 11.92
N GLY A 71 -16.54 -20.08 11.24
CA GLY A 71 -17.05 -18.77 11.65
C GLY A 71 -16.11 -18.01 12.59
N GLU A 72 -14.92 -18.56 12.90
CA GLU A 72 -13.89 -17.83 13.62
C GLU A 72 -13.15 -16.87 12.67
N VAL A 73 -13.02 -15.62 13.11
CA VAL A 73 -12.28 -14.60 12.37
C VAL A 73 -10.84 -14.58 12.87
N SER A 74 -9.90 -14.80 11.96
CA SER A 74 -8.47 -14.67 12.20
C SER A 74 -7.88 -13.49 11.45
N VAL A 75 -6.80 -12.92 11.98
CA VAL A 75 -6.04 -11.88 11.29
C VAL A 75 -4.62 -12.38 11.07
N LYS A 76 -4.23 -12.43 9.80
CA LYS A 76 -2.93 -12.90 9.36
C LYS A 76 -2.12 -11.75 8.78
N HIS A 77 -0.87 -11.62 9.22
CA HIS A 77 0.08 -10.72 8.57
C HIS A 77 0.60 -11.37 7.27
N GLU A 78 0.29 -10.76 6.13
CA GLU A 78 0.71 -11.25 4.81
C GLU A 78 2.12 -10.74 4.45
N GLY A 79 2.44 -9.50 4.84
CA GLY A 79 3.76 -8.95 4.63
C GLY A 79 3.82 -7.45 4.85
N THR A 80 5.01 -6.89 4.61
CA THR A 80 5.34 -5.51 5.01
C THR A 80 5.88 -4.71 3.83
N LEU A 81 5.24 -3.58 3.54
CA LEU A 81 5.73 -2.53 2.65
C LEU A 81 6.76 -1.64 3.37
N GLN A 82 8.03 -1.95 3.16
CA GLN A 82 9.16 -1.24 3.77
C GLN A 82 9.13 0.26 3.47
N ALA A 83 9.29 1.08 4.51
CA ALA A 83 9.24 2.54 4.53
C ALA A 83 7.97 3.19 3.93
N PHE A 84 6.95 2.40 3.60
CA PHE A 84 5.81 2.90 2.84
C PHE A 84 4.93 3.86 3.64
N GLY A 85 4.78 3.65 4.94
CA GLY A 85 4.03 4.55 5.82
C GLY A 85 4.64 5.95 5.85
N TYR A 86 5.97 6.04 5.99
CA TYR A 86 6.70 7.30 5.92
C TYR A 86 6.57 7.98 4.55
N VAL A 87 6.78 7.20 3.48
CA VAL A 87 6.73 7.77 2.13
C VAL A 87 5.32 8.23 1.75
N GLN A 88 4.28 7.49 2.12
CA GLN A 88 2.89 7.84 1.87
C GLN A 88 2.46 9.12 2.59
N ALA A 89 2.90 9.31 3.83
CA ALA A 89 2.70 10.55 4.59
C ALA A 89 3.31 11.78 3.89
N SER A 90 4.46 11.62 3.20
CA SER A 90 5.08 12.72 2.44
C SER A 90 4.30 13.13 1.17
N LYS A 91 3.35 12.30 0.71
CA LYS A 91 2.55 12.54 -0.50
C LYS A 91 1.19 13.13 -0.12
N THR A 92 1.18 14.42 0.21
CA THR A 92 -0.02 15.15 0.63
C THR A 92 -1.10 15.25 -0.46
N GLN A 93 -0.73 15.12 -1.73
CA GLN A 93 -1.64 15.12 -2.88
C GLN A 93 -2.10 13.71 -3.29
N ARG A 94 -1.81 12.67 -2.48
CA ARG A 94 -2.23 11.30 -2.76
C ARG A 94 -3.76 11.21 -2.83
N LYS A 95 -4.24 10.51 -3.85
CA LYS A 95 -5.66 10.14 -4.01
C LYS A 95 -5.86 8.65 -3.82
N PHE A 96 -4.94 7.84 -4.34
CA PHE A 96 -4.99 6.38 -4.21
C PHE A 96 -3.67 5.84 -3.64
N SER A 97 -3.78 4.78 -2.86
CA SER A 97 -2.65 3.96 -2.44
C SER A 97 -3.05 2.49 -2.56
N THR A 98 -2.15 1.65 -3.05
CA THR A 98 -2.38 0.21 -3.23
C THR A 98 -1.03 -0.52 -3.34
N CYS A 99 -1.05 -1.84 -3.51
CA CYS A 99 0.15 -2.63 -3.79
C CYS A 99 -0.16 -3.81 -4.69
N ALA A 100 0.87 -4.39 -5.28
CA ALA A 100 0.75 -5.63 -6.00
C ALA A 100 0.26 -6.75 -5.07
N PRO A 101 -0.49 -7.75 -5.56
CA PRO A 101 -0.97 -8.87 -4.74
C PRO A 101 0.15 -9.67 -4.06
N ASP A 102 1.35 -9.70 -4.65
CA ASP A 102 2.53 -10.35 -4.07
C ASP A 102 3.43 -9.38 -3.28
N MET A 103 2.97 -8.14 -3.08
CA MET A 103 3.66 -7.05 -2.39
C MET A 103 5.04 -6.69 -2.99
N SER A 104 5.33 -7.12 -4.22
CA SER A 104 6.59 -6.81 -4.91
C SER A 104 6.80 -5.30 -5.10
N TYR A 105 5.72 -4.54 -5.20
CA TYR A 105 5.75 -3.09 -5.21
C TYR A 105 4.51 -2.43 -4.56
N GLY A 106 4.70 -1.25 -4.00
CA GLY A 106 3.64 -0.36 -3.54
C GLY A 106 3.39 0.79 -4.52
N VAL A 107 2.20 1.37 -4.49
CA VAL A 107 1.77 2.45 -5.39
C VAL A 107 1.17 3.60 -4.59
N ILE A 108 1.59 4.81 -4.89
CA ILE A 108 0.91 6.04 -4.46
C ILE A 108 0.60 6.86 -5.71
N CYS A 109 -0.67 7.21 -5.88
CA CYS A 109 -1.13 7.96 -7.05
C CYS A 109 -1.74 9.28 -6.59
N GLU A 110 -1.32 10.38 -7.20
CA GLU A 110 -1.95 11.68 -7.03
C GLU A 110 -3.26 11.77 -7.84
N SER A 111 -4.07 12.80 -7.58
CA SER A 111 -5.32 13.04 -8.34
C SER A 111 -5.07 13.29 -9.83
N SER A 112 -3.87 13.75 -10.19
CA SER A 112 -3.42 14.07 -11.53
C SER A 112 -1.89 13.96 -11.57
N ARG A 113 -1.31 13.89 -12.77
CA ARG A 113 0.12 14.07 -13.05
C ARG A 113 1.08 12.97 -12.58
N HIS A 114 1.11 12.57 -11.31
CA HIS A 114 2.13 11.63 -10.83
C HIS A 114 1.59 10.33 -10.27
N VAL A 115 2.24 9.24 -10.67
CA VAL A 115 2.12 7.92 -10.05
C VAL A 115 3.50 7.48 -9.58
N PHE A 116 3.62 7.16 -8.30
CA PHE A 116 4.84 6.70 -7.66
C PHE A 116 4.77 5.18 -7.48
N LEU A 117 5.78 4.46 -7.98
CA LEU A 117 5.93 3.02 -7.82
C LEU A 117 7.13 2.73 -6.93
N TYR A 118 6.95 1.93 -5.88
CA TYR A 118 7.98 1.57 -4.90
C TYR A 118 8.24 0.08 -4.95
N VAL A 119 9.28 -0.34 -5.66
CA VAL A 119 9.67 -1.75 -5.83
C VAL A 119 10.55 -2.18 -4.66
N GLN A 120 10.16 -3.23 -3.94
CA GLN A 120 10.79 -3.60 -2.67
C GLN A 120 12.20 -4.19 -2.82
N SER A 121 12.40 -5.03 -3.83
CA SER A 121 13.67 -5.75 -4.02
C SER A 121 13.91 -6.03 -5.50
N SER A 122 14.70 -5.16 -6.12
CA SER A 122 15.21 -5.39 -7.48
C SER A 122 16.66 -5.84 -7.40
N ARG A 123 17.02 -6.88 -8.15
CA ARG A 123 18.41 -7.37 -8.21
C ARG A 123 19.33 -6.27 -8.72
N VAL A 124 20.46 -6.11 -8.04
CA VAL A 124 21.52 -5.22 -8.51
C VAL A 124 22.37 -5.98 -9.52
N THR A 125 22.47 -5.46 -10.74
CA THR A 125 23.36 -6.00 -11.78
C THR A 125 24.81 -5.49 -11.67
N SER A 126 25.03 -4.40 -10.93
CA SER A 126 26.34 -3.81 -10.64
C SER A 126 26.94 -4.26 -9.30
N GLU A 127 28.23 -4.02 -9.08
CA GLU A 127 28.87 -4.28 -7.77
C GLU A 127 28.52 -3.17 -6.75
N LEU A 128 27.29 -3.17 -6.23
CA LEU A 128 26.98 -2.36 -5.05
C LEU A 128 27.58 -3.00 -3.80
N ARG A 129 28.30 -2.21 -3.01
CA ARG A 129 28.84 -2.61 -1.71
C ARG A 129 28.38 -1.64 -0.63
N HIS A 130 28.00 -2.18 0.51
CA HIS A 130 27.68 -1.41 1.68
C HIS A 130 28.91 -0.62 2.12
N ARG A 131 28.82 0.71 2.16
CA ARG A 131 29.96 1.63 2.35
C ARG A 131 30.77 1.33 3.62
N VAL A 132 30.09 0.91 4.70
CA VAL A 132 30.72 0.70 6.01
C VAL A 132 31.28 -0.72 6.16
N THR A 133 30.60 -1.73 5.63
CA THR A 133 30.95 -3.14 5.87
C THR A 133 31.62 -3.82 4.67
N GLY A 134 31.67 -3.15 3.52
CA GLY A 134 32.22 -3.67 2.27
C GLY A 134 31.44 -4.85 1.66
N ARG A 135 30.36 -5.30 2.31
CA ARG A 135 29.52 -6.42 1.87
C ARG A 135 28.80 -6.07 0.58
N ARG A 136 28.74 -7.02 -0.36
CA ARG A 136 27.95 -6.89 -1.58
C ARG A 136 26.47 -6.75 -1.24
N VAL A 137 25.79 -5.82 -1.90
CA VAL A 137 24.35 -5.57 -1.78
C VAL A 137 23.67 -6.27 -2.95
N PRO A 138 22.99 -7.40 -2.73
CA PRO A 138 22.43 -8.21 -3.82
C PRO A 138 21.18 -7.58 -4.45
N SER A 139 20.47 -6.73 -3.71
CA SER A 139 19.23 -6.11 -4.12
C SER A 139 19.09 -4.73 -3.51
N VAL A 140 18.41 -3.84 -4.24
CA VAL A 140 18.02 -2.50 -3.76
C VAL A 140 16.54 -2.28 -4.07
N SER A 141 15.88 -1.52 -3.20
CA SER A 141 14.54 -1.00 -3.50
C SER A 141 14.66 0.16 -4.50
N LYS A 142 13.69 0.28 -5.41
CA LYS A 142 13.67 1.32 -6.44
C LYS A 142 12.38 2.12 -6.37
N GLN A 143 12.48 3.42 -6.65
CA GLN A 143 11.33 4.29 -6.85
C GLN A 143 11.27 4.72 -8.31
N TYR A 144 10.09 4.58 -8.92
CA TYR A 144 9.79 5.15 -10.23
C TYR A 144 8.72 6.23 -10.09
N VAL A 145 8.80 7.24 -10.95
CA VAL A 145 7.79 8.30 -11.07
C VAL A 145 7.27 8.30 -12.49
N VAL A 146 6.01 7.92 -12.66
CA VAL A 146 5.31 8.01 -13.94
C VAL A 146 4.61 9.35 -13.99
N THR A 147 4.90 10.13 -15.03
CA THR A 147 4.29 11.43 -15.25
C THR A 147 3.25 11.34 -16.36
N LEU A 148 1.99 11.62 -16.05
CA LEU A 148 0.93 11.79 -17.04
C LEU A 148 1.19 13.08 -17.80
N THR A 149 1.15 13.01 -19.13
CA THR A 149 1.53 14.13 -20.00
C THR A 149 0.45 15.21 -20.07
N ASP A 150 -0.81 14.83 -19.88
CA ASP A 150 -1.93 15.78 -19.83
C ASP A 150 -2.33 16.05 -18.37
N ASN A 151 -2.19 17.31 -17.95
CA ASN A 151 -2.54 17.74 -16.60
C ASN A 151 -4.06 17.86 -16.39
N ALA A 152 -4.87 17.86 -17.46
CA ALA A 152 -6.32 17.86 -17.36
C ALA A 152 -6.90 16.46 -17.06
N GLU A 153 -6.09 15.40 -17.22
CA GLU A 153 -6.52 14.04 -16.90
C GLU A 153 -6.57 13.81 -15.39
N VAL A 154 -7.78 13.48 -14.93
CA VAL A 154 -8.03 13.13 -13.52
C VAL A 154 -8.01 11.62 -13.38
N VAL A 155 -7.27 11.12 -12.39
CA VAL A 155 -7.24 9.69 -12.08
C VAL A 155 -8.54 9.30 -11.38
N LEU A 156 -9.23 8.30 -11.93
CA LEU A 156 -10.49 7.75 -11.42
C LEU A 156 -10.31 6.44 -10.64
N GLY A 157 -9.26 5.67 -10.95
CA GLY A 157 -8.99 4.42 -10.26
C GLY A 157 -7.62 3.84 -10.58
N VAL A 158 -7.13 2.98 -9.68
CA VAL A 158 -5.83 2.33 -9.76
C VAL A 158 -5.98 0.87 -9.35
N ILE A 159 -5.44 -0.06 -10.15
CA ILE A 159 -5.35 -1.49 -9.80
C ILE A 159 -3.93 -1.96 -10.05
N ALA A 160 -3.25 -2.39 -9.00
CA ALA A 160 -1.92 -3.00 -9.10
C ALA A 160 -2.06 -4.51 -9.34
N ALA A 161 -1.43 -5.00 -10.40
CA ALA A 161 -1.25 -6.42 -10.69
C ALA A 161 0.24 -6.79 -10.58
N ARG A 162 0.58 -8.08 -10.57
CA ARG A 162 1.96 -8.54 -10.29
C ARG A 162 3.06 -7.85 -11.11
N ALA A 163 2.82 -7.63 -12.41
CA ALA A 163 3.84 -7.10 -13.34
C ALA A 163 3.44 -5.77 -14.01
N CYS A 164 2.26 -5.23 -13.68
CA CYS A 164 1.77 -4.00 -14.26
C CYS A 164 0.77 -3.28 -13.36
N LEU A 165 0.66 -1.98 -13.56
CA LEU A 165 -0.34 -1.12 -12.94
C LEU A 165 -1.37 -0.71 -14.00
N TYR A 166 -2.66 -0.88 -13.69
CA TYR A 166 -3.75 -0.31 -14.47
C TYR A 166 -4.18 1.01 -13.85
N LEU A 167 -4.20 2.06 -14.65
CA LEU A 167 -4.57 3.41 -14.23
C LEU A 167 -5.71 3.91 -15.11
N LEU A 168 -6.88 4.07 -14.52
CA LEU A 168 -8.04 4.65 -15.18
C LEU A 168 -8.05 6.15 -14.95
N THR A 169 -8.04 6.93 -16.03
CA THR A 169 -8.25 8.38 -16.00
C THR A 169 -9.62 8.74 -16.60
N SER A 170 -9.95 10.02 -16.61
CA SER A 170 -11.14 10.55 -17.28
C SER A 170 -11.12 10.39 -18.80
N VAL A 171 -9.98 10.06 -19.41
CA VAL A 171 -9.80 10.00 -20.86
C VAL A 171 -9.22 8.65 -21.32
N HIS A 172 -8.29 8.09 -20.55
CA HIS A 172 -7.51 6.92 -20.94
C HIS A 172 -7.52 5.82 -19.88
N LEU A 173 -7.30 4.59 -20.34
CA LEU A 173 -6.90 3.46 -19.49
C LEU A 173 -5.45 3.13 -19.82
N TYR A 174 -4.53 3.42 -18.90
CA TYR A 174 -3.12 3.08 -19.05
C TYR A 174 -2.82 1.72 -18.43
N MET A 175 -1.92 0.98 -19.08
CA MET A 175 -1.23 -0.16 -18.48
C MET A 175 0.26 0.19 -18.42
N ILE A 176 0.79 0.29 -17.20
CA ILE A 176 2.18 0.63 -16.93
C ILE A 176 2.89 -0.65 -16.52
N LYS A 177 3.84 -1.11 -17.31
CA LYS A 177 4.67 -2.26 -16.95
C LYS A 177 5.60 -1.90 -15.78
N VAL A 178 5.64 -2.73 -14.75
CA VAL A 178 6.56 -2.58 -13.62
C VAL A 178 7.75 -3.50 -13.85
N GLU A 179 8.96 -2.94 -13.83
CA GLU A 179 10.18 -3.73 -13.96
C GLU A 179 10.54 -4.39 -12.63
N SER A 180 10.77 -5.70 -12.68
CA SER A 180 11.29 -6.54 -11.58
C SER A 180 12.80 -6.67 -11.67
#